data_AF-A0A0N5CTI6-F1
#
_entry.id   AF-A0A0N5CTI6-F1
#
_cell.length_a   1.000
_cell.length_b   1.000
_cell.length_c   1.000
_cell.angle_alpha   90.00
_cell.angle_beta   90.00
_cell.angle_gamma   90.00
#
_symmetry.space_group_name_H-M   'P 1'
#
loop_
_entity.id
_entity.type
_entity.pdbx_description
1 polymer ?
#
loop_
_entity_poly.entity_id
_entity_poly.type
_entity_poly.pdbx_seq_one_letter_code
_entity_poly.pdbx_strand_id
1 'polypeptide(L)'
;MTSSIQETSITKNDSYGVKSSNHNDDAIMPVKLHSAYRYTHASELRIAVNGFTLDMSKAIDKVYKFELKMYGIKGDGKEKELSRGPRNDVALSIRHQALWSIYHQMLKSHEYLFGKNLIKYFYDCGINFYSVDELWNREEGEKELKINIELLCPTSRDFLGKQTVRLVARLLPCGEVFMHNKTVTETDHNRSLLQFLEIATSQMMFDKGTHLCFRNKAYEYSSDQNAEIYSGKVVVSGMEKNIRLVGNSWDEATPIVQIDGNI
;
A
#
# COMPACT_ATOMS: atom_id res chain seq x y z
N MET A 1 -2.00 20.97 53.00
CA MET A 1 -2.91 19.89 53.43
C MET A 1 -4.28 20.27 52.89
N THR A 2 -4.99 19.52 52.06
CA THR A 2 -5.06 18.06 51.89
C THR A 2 -5.63 17.76 50.50
N SER A 3 -5.10 16.71 49.85
CA SER A 3 -5.66 16.10 48.64
C SER A 3 -6.97 15.36 48.94
N SER A 4 -7.85 15.22 47.96
CA SER A 4 -8.76 14.07 47.90
C SER A 4 -8.95 13.63 46.44
N ILE A 5 -8.58 12.37 46.21
CA ILE A 5 -8.81 11.56 45.03
C ILE A 5 -10.17 10.88 45.23
N GLN A 6 -10.99 10.77 44.18
CA GLN A 6 -12.14 9.87 44.18
C GLN A 6 -11.95 8.80 43.10
N GLU A 7 -11.81 7.57 43.58
CA GLU A 7 -11.78 6.32 42.83
C GLU A 7 -13.14 6.05 42.18
N THR A 8 -13.14 5.40 41.02
CA THR A 8 -14.32 4.67 40.53
C THR A 8 -13.89 3.32 39.99
N SER A 9 -14.53 2.30 40.54
CA SER A 9 -14.23 0.87 40.50
C SER A 9 -14.63 0.22 39.17
N ILE A 10 -13.80 -0.70 38.68
CA ILE A 10 -14.07 -1.56 37.53
C ILE A 10 -14.40 -2.96 38.05
N THR A 11 -15.63 -3.42 37.86
CA THR A 11 -16.00 -4.83 38.05
C THR A 11 -15.85 -5.59 36.73
N LYS A 12 -14.94 -6.59 36.73
CA LYS A 12 -14.88 -7.68 35.75
C LYS A 12 -15.96 -8.71 36.06
N ASN A 13 -16.57 -9.27 35.02
CA ASN A 13 -17.08 -10.64 35.03
C ASN A 13 -16.78 -11.29 33.69
N ASP A 14 -15.97 -12.35 33.73
CA ASP A 14 -15.78 -13.30 32.64
C ASP A 14 -16.93 -14.32 32.64
N SER A 15 -17.38 -14.75 31.46
CA SER A 15 -17.15 -16.12 30.97
C SER A 15 -18.28 -16.77 30.13
N TYR A 16 -17.81 -17.52 29.12
CA TYR A 16 -18.39 -18.65 28.35
C TYR A 16 -19.51 -18.48 27.31
N GLY A 17 -19.22 -18.97 26.09
CA GLY A 17 -20.20 -19.71 25.28
C GLY A 17 -20.31 -19.31 23.81
N VAL A 18 -19.67 -20.06 22.92
CA VAL A 18 -19.82 -19.99 21.45
C VAL A 18 -21.22 -20.38 21.01
N LYS A 19 -21.88 -19.56 20.17
CA LYS A 19 -22.82 -20.02 19.15
C LYS A 19 -22.68 -19.18 17.88
N SER A 20 -22.33 -19.87 16.79
CA SER A 20 -22.45 -19.39 15.42
C SER A 20 -23.92 -19.23 15.03
N SER A 21 -24.31 -18.05 14.57
CA SER A 21 -25.51 -17.87 13.76
C SER A 21 -25.20 -16.91 12.62
N ASN A 22 -25.23 -17.44 11.40
CA ASN A 22 -25.29 -16.67 10.17
C ASN A 22 -26.50 -15.73 10.23
N HIS A 23 -26.24 -14.43 10.33
CA HIS A 23 -27.16 -13.39 9.88
C HIS A 23 -26.38 -12.44 8.99
N ASN A 24 -26.73 -12.46 7.69
CA ASN A 24 -26.53 -11.33 6.79
C ASN A 24 -27.42 -10.20 7.32
N ASP A 25 -26.95 -9.50 8.35
CA ASP A 25 -27.48 -8.19 8.66
C ASP A 25 -26.70 -7.22 7.78
N ASP A 26 -27.38 -6.72 6.73
CA ASP A 26 -26.96 -5.51 6.04
C ASP A 26 -26.61 -4.49 7.12
N ALA A 27 -25.32 -4.18 7.27
CA ALA A 27 -24.85 -3.29 8.31
C ALA A 27 -25.44 -1.90 8.03
N ILE A 28 -26.60 -1.61 8.63
CA ILE A 28 -27.22 -0.29 8.60
C ILE A 28 -26.26 0.63 9.34
N MET A 29 -25.49 1.40 8.56
CA MET A 29 -24.65 2.45 9.10
C MET A 29 -25.51 3.36 9.98
N PRO A 30 -25.10 3.66 11.23
CA PRO A 30 -25.87 4.54 12.07
C PRO A 30 -26.06 5.87 11.36
N VAL A 31 -27.33 6.26 11.16
CA VAL A 31 -27.69 7.58 10.64
C VAL A 31 -26.93 8.61 11.48
N LYS A 32 -26.17 9.48 10.84
CA LYS A 32 -25.50 10.60 11.52
C LYS A 32 -26.54 11.28 12.41
N LEU A 33 -26.37 11.20 13.72
CA LEU A 33 -27.25 11.82 14.69
C LEU A 33 -27.34 13.31 14.34
N HIS A 34 -28.48 13.73 13.78
CA HIS A 34 -28.83 15.15 13.79
C HIS A 34 -29.02 15.52 15.26
N SER A 35 -28.10 16.31 15.79
CA SER A 35 -28.10 16.69 17.20
C SER A 35 -29.42 17.40 17.53
N ALA A 36 -30.28 16.75 18.31
CA ALA A 36 -31.53 17.32 18.82
C ALA A 36 -31.29 18.42 19.88
N TYR A 37 -30.03 18.73 20.18
CA TYR A 37 -29.63 19.86 21.01
C TYR A 37 -29.23 21.02 20.10
N ARG A 38 -29.97 22.13 20.19
CA ARG A 38 -29.55 23.44 19.68
C ARG A 38 -28.35 23.92 20.49
N TYR A 39 -27.17 23.38 20.20
CA TYR A 39 -25.96 24.13 20.43
C TYR A 39 -26.12 25.42 19.61
N THR A 40 -25.95 26.59 20.24
CA THR A 40 -25.71 27.83 19.51
C THR A 40 -24.62 27.52 18.50
N HIS A 41 -24.95 27.52 17.20
CA HIS A 41 -24.00 27.23 16.14
C HIS A 41 -22.75 28.06 16.41
N ALA A 42 -21.65 27.37 16.74
CA ALA A 42 -20.38 28.03 16.92
C ALA A 42 -20.08 28.82 15.65
N SER A 43 -19.52 30.01 15.80
CA SER A 43 -19.05 30.83 14.68
C SER A 43 -18.24 29.96 13.72
N GLU A 44 -18.53 30.06 12.42
CA GLU A 44 -17.79 29.33 11.39
C GLU A 44 -16.29 29.62 11.53
N LEU A 45 -15.52 28.56 11.78
CA LEU A 45 -14.07 28.64 11.86
C LEU A 45 -13.47 28.02 10.61
N ARG A 46 -12.68 28.81 9.87
CA ARG A 46 -11.90 28.30 8.75
C ARG A 46 -10.67 27.59 9.30
N ILE A 47 -10.54 26.30 8.99
CA ILE A 47 -9.44 25.45 9.44
C ILE A 47 -8.68 24.97 8.21
N ALA A 48 -7.36 25.10 8.25
CA ALA A 48 -6.49 24.42 7.29
C ALA A 48 -6.24 23.00 7.79
N VAL A 49 -6.40 22.02 6.89
CA VAL A 49 -6.09 20.62 7.15
C VAL A 49 -4.92 20.19 6.27
N ASN A 50 -4.19 19.17 6.69
CA ASN A 50 -3.06 18.59 5.96
C ASN A 50 -3.50 17.62 4.84
N GLY A 51 -4.64 17.91 4.22
CA GLY A 51 -5.26 17.12 3.16
C GLY A 51 -5.16 17.83 1.81
N PHE A 52 -4.67 17.11 0.81
CA PHE A 52 -4.51 17.57 -0.57
C PHE A 52 -5.45 16.81 -1.49
N THR A 53 -6.35 17.52 -2.15
CA THR A 53 -7.29 16.91 -3.11
C THR A 53 -6.56 16.32 -4.31
N LEU A 54 -6.88 15.06 -4.65
CA LEU A 54 -6.46 14.44 -5.91
C LEU A 54 -7.47 14.79 -7.00
N ASP A 55 -7.00 15.47 -8.05
CA ASP A 55 -7.79 15.76 -9.23
C ASP A 55 -7.95 14.52 -10.11
N MET A 56 -9.16 13.95 -10.09
CA MET A 56 -9.53 12.77 -10.87
C MET A 56 -10.22 13.12 -12.19
N SER A 57 -10.42 14.40 -12.52
CA SER A 57 -11.23 14.83 -13.67
C SER A 57 -10.72 14.32 -15.02
N LYS A 58 -9.40 14.08 -15.13
CA LYS A 58 -8.72 13.54 -16.31
C LYS A 58 -8.19 12.12 -16.11
N ALA A 59 -8.62 11.44 -15.03
CA ALA A 59 -8.24 10.07 -14.80
C ALA A 59 -8.80 9.18 -15.92
N ILE A 60 -7.99 8.21 -16.35
CA ILE A 60 -8.42 7.12 -17.24
C ILE A 60 -9.60 6.36 -16.63
N ASP A 61 -10.38 5.65 -17.45
CA ASP A 61 -11.58 4.97 -16.97
C ASP A 61 -11.28 3.89 -15.93
N LYS A 62 -10.27 3.07 -16.20
CA LYS A 62 -9.86 1.95 -15.34
C LYS A 62 -8.38 1.60 -15.51
N VAL A 63 -7.87 0.81 -14.56
CA VAL A 63 -6.59 0.08 -14.65
C VAL A 63 -6.82 -1.41 -14.42
N TYR A 64 -5.93 -2.22 -14.98
CA TYR A 64 -5.98 -3.67 -14.88
C TYR A 64 -5.10 -4.13 -13.72
N LYS A 65 -5.65 -5.00 -12.87
CA LYS A 65 -4.99 -5.56 -11.69
C LYS A 65 -4.51 -6.98 -11.96
N PHE A 66 -3.27 -7.25 -11.56
CA PHE A 66 -2.64 -8.55 -11.60
C PHE A 66 -2.05 -8.89 -10.23
N GLU A 67 -2.00 -10.18 -9.91
CA GLU A 67 -1.10 -10.69 -8.88
C GLU A 67 0.28 -10.92 -9.50
N LEU A 68 1.30 -10.29 -8.93
CA LEU A 68 2.71 -10.49 -9.29
C LEU A 68 3.41 -11.28 -8.18
N LYS A 69 3.86 -12.49 -8.49
CA LYS A 69 4.64 -13.33 -7.58
C LYS A 69 6.02 -13.58 -8.16
N MET A 70 7.07 -13.19 -7.43
CA MET A 70 8.45 -13.40 -7.86
C MET A 70 9.07 -14.56 -7.08
N TYR A 71 9.73 -15.47 -7.80
CA TYR A 71 10.33 -16.67 -7.24
C TYR A 71 11.81 -16.79 -7.62
N GLY A 72 12.65 -17.00 -6.61
CA GLY A 72 13.99 -17.54 -6.81
C GLY A 72 13.92 -19.07 -6.83
N ILE A 73 14.46 -19.69 -7.88
CA ILE A 73 14.52 -21.14 -8.03
C ILE A 73 15.95 -21.60 -7.74
N LYS A 74 16.08 -22.56 -6.83
CA LYS A 74 17.36 -23.14 -6.44
C LYS A 74 17.82 -24.24 -7.39
N GLY A 75 19.10 -24.63 -7.29
CA GLY A 75 19.66 -25.73 -8.06
C GLY A 75 18.96 -27.08 -7.86
N ASP A 76 18.31 -27.30 -6.71
CA ASP A 76 17.48 -28.47 -6.42
C ASP A 76 16.02 -28.34 -6.92
N GLY A 77 15.71 -27.28 -7.66
CA GLY A 77 14.39 -26.99 -8.20
C GLY A 77 13.41 -26.37 -7.20
N LYS A 78 13.78 -26.20 -5.93
CA LYS A 78 12.89 -25.60 -4.93
C LYS A 78 12.68 -24.12 -5.21
N GLU A 79 11.42 -23.71 -5.15
CA GLU A 79 11.01 -22.32 -5.32
C GLU A 79 10.96 -21.59 -3.97
N LYS A 80 11.44 -20.34 -3.96
CA LYS A 80 11.34 -19.42 -2.84
C LYS A 80 10.63 -18.15 -3.30
N GLU A 81 9.44 -17.91 -2.76
CA GLU A 81 8.70 -16.66 -2.99
C GLU A 81 9.44 -15.48 -2.33
N LEU A 82 9.76 -14.46 -3.12
CA LEU A 82 10.66 -13.37 -2.72
C LEU A 82 9.95 -12.27 -1.91
N SER A 83 8.63 -12.13 -2.06
CA SER A 83 7.80 -11.19 -1.29
C SER A 83 7.59 -11.63 0.16
N ARG A 84 7.83 -12.91 0.46
CA ARG A 84 7.66 -13.48 1.80
C ARG A 84 8.97 -13.52 2.57
N GLY A 85 8.89 -13.39 3.89
CA GLY A 85 10.03 -13.48 4.78
C GLY A 85 9.80 -12.79 6.12
N PRO A 86 10.88 -12.58 6.90
CA PRO A 86 10.80 -11.91 8.19
C PRO A 86 10.12 -10.54 8.10
N ARG A 87 9.30 -10.20 9.10
CA ARG A 87 8.55 -8.93 9.13
C ARG A 87 9.24 -7.81 9.91
N ASN A 88 10.51 -7.99 10.29
CA ASN A 88 11.27 -6.90 10.89
C ASN A 88 11.62 -5.85 9.84
N ASP A 89 11.78 -4.63 10.32
CA ASP A 89 11.94 -3.41 9.51
C ASP A 89 13.12 -3.50 8.52
N VAL A 90 14.27 -3.97 8.99
CA VAL A 90 15.48 -4.10 8.16
C VAL A 90 15.25 -5.10 7.01
N ALA A 91 14.73 -6.29 7.33
CA ALA A 91 14.47 -7.32 6.34
C ALA A 91 13.39 -6.92 5.32
N LEU A 92 12.39 -6.13 5.75
CA LEU A 92 11.35 -5.59 4.88
C LEU A 92 11.93 -4.56 3.91
N SER A 93 12.74 -3.63 4.40
CA SER A 93 13.39 -2.59 3.58
C SER A 93 14.29 -3.20 2.49
N ILE A 94 15.19 -4.12 2.87
CA ILE A 94 16.07 -4.82 1.92
C ILE A 94 15.25 -5.57 0.86
N ARG A 95 14.16 -6.22 1.29
CA ARG A 95 13.27 -6.94 0.37
C ARG A 95 12.59 -5.99 -0.61
N HIS A 96 12.03 -4.88 -0.16
CA HIS A 96 11.37 -3.92 -1.06
C HIS A 96 12.34 -3.35 -2.08
N GLN A 97 13.56 -2.98 -1.66
CA GLN A 97 14.60 -2.52 -2.59
C GLN A 97 14.94 -3.57 -3.65
N ALA A 98 15.13 -4.82 -3.24
CA ALA A 98 15.43 -5.91 -4.17
C ALA A 98 14.26 -6.20 -5.12
N LEU A 99 13.02 -6.26 -4.62
CA LEU A 99 11.82 -6.50 -5.42
C LEU A 99 11.56 -5.36 -6.40
N TRP A 100 11.77 -4.11 -6.01
CA TRP A 100 11.66 -2.95 -6.88
C TRP A 100 12.67 -3.01 -8.04
N SER A 101 13.92 -3.36 -7.72
CA SER A 101 14.97 -3.56 -8.72
C SER A 101 14.64 -4.70 -9.69
N ILE A 102 14.17 -5.84 -9.18
CA ILE A 102 13.75 -6.99 -9.99
C ILE A 102 12.55 -6.63 -10.87
N TYR A 103 11.58 -5.91 -10.33
CA TYR A 103 10.41 -5.40 -11.06
C TYR A 103 10.84 -4.55 -12.27
N HIS A 104 11.73 -3.58 -12.07
CA HIS A 104 12.22 -2.78 -13.20
C HIS A 104 12.99 -3.61 -14.22
N GLN A 105 13.79 -4.58 -13.78
CA GLN A 105 14.48 -5.48 -14.69
C GLN A 105 13.51 -6.38 -15.47
N MET A 106 12.42 -6.84 -14.83
CA MET A 106 11.36 -7.60 -15.47
C MET A 106 10.72 -6.80 -16.61
N LEU A 107 10.32 -5.56 -16.35
CA LEU A 107 9.72 -4.68 -17.35
C LEU A 107 10.66 -4.46 -18.53
N LYS A 108 11.94 -4.15 -18.26
CA LYS A 108 12.96 -3.93 -19.29
C LYS A 108 13.26 -5.18 -20.12
N SER A 109 13.33 -6.35 -19.48
CA SER A 109 13.68 -7.61 -20.16
C SER A 109 12.55 -8.13 -21.06
N HIS A 110 11.32 -7.63 -20.84
CA HIS A 110 10.14 -8.02 -21.60
C HIS A 110 9.50 -6.79 -22.25
N GLU A 111 10.32 -5.92 -22.88
CA GLU A 111 9.84 -4.73 -23.58
C GLU A 111 8.79 -5.06 -24.66
N TYR A 112 8.85 -6.26 -25.27
CA TYR A 112 7.83 -6.70 -26.22
C TYR A 112 6.42 -6.77 -25.61
N LEU A 113 6.33 -6.98 -24.30
CA LEU A 113 5.07 -7.08 -23.55
C LEU A 113 4.71 -5.74 -22.88
N PHE A 114 5.69 -5.09 -22.24
CA PHE A 114 5.45 -3.88 -21.45
C PHE A 114 5.68 -2.57 -22.21
N GLY A 115 6.26 -2.64 -23.40
CA GLY A 115 6.65 -1.47 -24.18
C GLY A 115 7.70 -0.59 -23.48
N LYS A 116 7.92 0.60 -24.06
CA LYS A 116 8.92 1.57 -23.56
C LYS A 116 8.40 2.48 -22.45
N ASN A 117 7.08 2.66 -22.38
CA ASN A 117 6.46 3.61 -21.47
C ASN A 117 6.21 2.97 -20.10
N LEU A 118 7.23 2.99 -19.24
CA LEU A 118 7.18 2.27 -17.95
C LEU A 118 6.32 2.96 -16.87
N ILE A 119 5.91 4.22 -17.06
CA ILE A 119 5.03 4.93 -16.10
C ILE A 119 3.60 4.41 -16.09
N LYS A 120 3.28 3.47 -17.00
CA LYS A 120 1.98 2.79 -17.07
C LYS A 120 1.83 1.63 -16.07
N TYR A 121 2.89 1.30 -15.32
CA TYR A 121 2.93 0.14 -14.44
C TYR A 121 3.12 0.55 -12.99
N PHE A 122 2.41 -0.12 -12.10
CA PHE A 122 2.38 0.19 -10.68
C PHE A 122 2.61 -1.08 -9.87
N TYR A 123 3.49 -1.03 -8.88
CA TYR A 123 3.83 -2.19 -8.06
C TYR A 123 4.05 -1.80 -6.60
N ASP A 124 3.55 -2.60 -5.67
CA ASP A 124 3.61 -2.35 -4.23
C ASP A 124 4.79 -3.02 -3.52
N CYS A 125 5.74 -3.62 -4.25
CA CYS A 125 6.79 -4.46 -3.68
C CYS A 125 6.25 -5.68 -2.89
N GLY A 126 4.99 -6.04 -3.11
CA GLY A 126 4.29 -7.17 -2.51
C GLY A 126 3.73 -8.09 -3.59
N ILE A 127 2.41 -8.07 -3.76
CA ILE A 127 1.68 -8.89 -4.72
C ILE A 127 0.90 -8.07 -5.74
N ASN A 128 0.59 -6.81 -5.44
CA ASN A 128 -0.31 -6.02 -6.29
C ASN A 128 0.49 -5.36 -7.40
N PHE A 129 0.17 -5.74 -8.64
CA PHE A 129 0.66 -5.08 -9.84
C PHE A 129 -0.52 -4.51 -10.61
N TYR A 130 -0.39 -3.28 -11.12
CA TYR A 130 -1.40 -2.66 -11.97
C TYR A 130 -0.78 -2.21 -13.29
N SER A 131 -1.58 -2.24 -14.35
CA SER A 131 -1.24 -1.67 -15.64
C SER A 131 -2.37 -0.79 -16.17
N VAL A 132 -2.00 0.29 -16.87
CA VAL A 132 -2.94 1.12 -17.63
C VAL A 132 -3.54 0.35 -18.79
N ASP A 133 -2.75 -0.47 -19.48
CA ASP A 133 -3.18 -1.23 -20.65
C ASP A 133 -3.48 -2.69 -20.24
N GLU A 134 -4.44 -3.32 -20.90
CA GLU A 134 -4.69 -4.75 -20.70
C GLU A 134 -3.54 -5.54 -21.32
N LEU A 135 -2.85 -6.34 -20.51
CA LEU A 135 -1.75 -7.17 -20.99
C LEU A 135 -2.26 -8.50 -21.54
N TRP A 136 -3.15 -9.15 -20.79
CA TRP A 136 -3.90 -10.35 -21.15
C TRP A 136 -5.02 -10.58 -20.14
N ASN A 137 -6.01 -11.39 -20.53
CA ASN A 137 -7.19 -11.63 -19.71
C ASN A 137 -7.07 -12.89 -18.82
N ARG A 138 -8.05 -13.09 -17.93
CA ARG A 138 -8.05 -14.20 -16.97
C ARG A 138 -8.16 -15.59 -17.62
N GLU A 139 -8.71 -15.69 -18.82
CA GLU A 139 -8.83 -16.96 -19.56
C GLU A 139 -7.46 -17.44 -20.06
N GLU A 140 -6.56 -16.51 -20.36
CA GLU A 140 -5.17 -16.82 -20.71
C GLU A 140 -4.32 -17.27 -19.49
N GLY A 141 -4.82 -17.06 -18.27
CA GLY A 141 -4.22 -17.57 -17.04
C GLY A 141 -2.94 -16.86 -16.59
N GLU A 142 -2.20 -17.55 -15.71
CA GLU A 142 -0.92 -17.07 -15.18
C GLU A 142 0.19 -17.23 -16.22
N LYS A 143 0.96 -16.16 -16.46
CA LYS A 143 2.13 -16.21 -17.35
C LYS A 143 3.43 -16.06 -16.55
N GLU A 144 4.41 -16.91 -16.88
CA GLU A 144 5.74 -16.89 -16.27
C GLU A 144 6.72 -16.09 -17.14
N LEU A 145 7.35 -15.08 -16.54
CA LEU A 145 8.36 -14.21 -17.13
C LEU A 145 9.73 -14.54 -16.54
N LYS A 146 10.69 -14.93 -17.38
CA LYS A 146 12.04 -15.31 -16.94
C LYS A 146 12.92 -14.07 -16.87
N ILE A 147 13.57 -13.85 -15.72
CA ILE A 147 14.41 -12.68 -15.51
C ILE A 147 15.87 -13.14 -15.42
N ASN A 148 16.74 -12.54 -16.23
CA ASN A 148 18.17 -12.84 -16.16
C ASN A 148 18.77 -12.24 -14.88
N ILE A 149 19.23 -13.10 -13.98
CA ILE A 149 19.86 -12.72 -12.70
C ILE A 149 21.12 -11.87 -12.93
N GLU A 150 21.85 -12.12 -14.00
CA GLU A 150 23.10 -11.41 -14.31
C GLU A 150 22.89 -9.92 -14.63
N LEU A 151 21.67 -9.56 -15.06
CA LEU A 151 21.30 -8.17 -15.33
C LEU A 151 20.87 -7.40 -14.07
N LEU A 152 20.76 -8.08 -12.92
CA LEU A 152 20.42 -7.44 -11.65
C LEU A 152 21.64 -6.75 -11.03
N CYS A 153 21.36 -5.64 -10.31
CA CYS A 153 22.38 -4.97 -9.53
C CYS A 153 22.95 -5.91 -8.43
N PRO A 154 24.18 -5.66 -7.95
CA PRO A 154 24.82 -6.50 -6.93
C PRO A 154 23.94 -6.76 -5.71
N THR A 155 23.31 -5.70 -5.15
CA THR A 155 22.44 -5.80 -3.97
C THR A 155 21.26 -6.76 -4.16
N SER A 156 20.61 -6.73 -5.33
CA SER A 156 19.52 -7.64 -5.66
C SER A 156 20.00 -9.09 -5.83
N ARG A 157 21.20 -9.30 -6.41
CA ARG A 157 21.81 -10.64 -6.50
C ARG A 157 22.17 -11.20 -5.13
N ASP A 158 22.70 -10.36 -4.24
CA ASP A 158 23.02 -10.75 -2.86
C ASP A 158 21.75 -11.15 -2.09
N PHE A 159 20.66 -10.42 -2.28
CA PHE A 159 19.35 -10.76 -1.71
C PHE A 159 18.81 -12.13 -2.16
N LEU A 160 18.97 -12.48 -3.44
CA LEU A 160 18.57 -13.80 -3.97
C LEU A 160 19.38 -14.93 -3.35
N GLY A 161 20.64 -14.66 -2.99
CA GLY A 161 21.57 -15.60 -2.40
C GLY A 161 22.17 -16.58 -3.42
N LYS A 162 23.35 -17.11 -3.09
CA LYS A 162 24.21 -17.92 -3.98
C LYS A 162 23.57 -19.21 -4.53
N GLN A 163 22.51 -19.71 -3.89
CA GLN A 163 21.84 -20.95 -4.30
C GLN A 163 20.79 -20.74 -5.38
N THR A 164 20.39 -19.50 -5.66
CA THR A 164 19.37 -19.16 -6.65
C THR A 164 19.99 -19.19 -8.04
N VAL A 165 19.53 -20.11 -8.89
CA VAL A 165 20.04 -20.31 -10.25
C VAL A 165 19.12 -19.75 -11.32
N ARG A 166 17.83 -19.55 -11.00
CA ARG A 166 16.86 -18.92 -11.90
C ARG A 166 15.94 -17.97 -11.12
N LEU A 167 15.46 -16.95 -11.82
CA LEU A 167 14.49 -16.00 -11.30
C LEU A 167 13.31 -15.92 -12.28
N VAL A 168 12.11 -16.04 -11.73
CA VAL A 168 10.87 -15.97 -12.52
C VAL A 168 9.87 -15.04 -11.82
N ALA A 169 9.11 -14.29 -12.60
CA ALA A 169 7.97 -13.54 -12.16
C ALA A 169 6.71 -14.13 -12.79
N ARG A 170 5.72 -14.45 -11.97
CA ARG A 170 4.43 -14.97 -12.42
C ARG A 170 3.39 -13.87 -12.28
N LEU A 171 2.72 -13.53 -13.38
CA LEU A 171 1.63 -12.56 -13.42
C LEU A 171 0.31 -13.25 -13.70
N LEU A 172 -0.68 -13.02 -12.85
CA LEU A 172 -2.03 -13.55 -12.99
C LEU A 172 -3.05 -12.39 -13.02
N PRO A 173 -3.83 -12.21 -14.09
CA PRO A 173 -4.91 -11.21 -14.14
C PRO A 173 -5.97 -11.53 -13.08
N CYS A 174 -6.33 -10.56 -12.26
CA CYS A 174 -7.24 -10.78 -11.13
C CYS A 174 -8.36 -9.74 -10.98
N GLY A 175 -8.34 -8.64 -11.73
CA GLY A 175 -9.48 -7.72 -11.76
C GLY A 175 -9.19 -6.40 -12.46
N GLU A 176 -10.12 -5.47 -12.29
CA GLU A 176 -10.05 -4.11 -12.82
C GLU A 176 -10.38 -3.14 -11.69
N VAL A 177 -9.76 -1.97 -11.72
CA VAL A 177 -10.06 -0.88 -10.80
C VAL A 177 -10.54 0.31 -11.61
N PHE A 178 -11.80 0.67 -11.44
CA PHE A 178 -12.38 1.83 -12.11
C PHE A 178 -12.03 3.10 -11.32
N MET A 179 -11.60 4.14 -12.02
CA MET A 179 -11.28 5.43 -11.41
C MET A 179 -12.52 6.25 -11.10
N HIS A 180 -13.59 5.98 -11.85
CA HIS A 180 -14.87 6.67 -11.75
C HIS A 180 -15.94 5.69 -11.28
N ASN A 181 -16.81 6.17 -10.39
CA ASN A 181 -17.88 5.36 -9.80
C ASN A 181 -18.88 4.99 -10.90
N LYS A 182 -18.91 3.73 -11.36
CA LYS A 182 -19.83 3.34 -12.44
C LYS A 182 -20.89 2.33 -12.08
N THR A 183 -20.69 1.33 -11.23
CA THR A 183 -21.75 0.32 -10.94
C THR A 183 -21.37 -0.77 -9.93
N VAL A 184 -20.16 -0.77 -9.36
CA VAL A 184 -19.69 -1.88 -8.51
C VAL A 184 -20.19 -1.68 -7.08
N THR A 185 -20.58 -2.76 -6.39
CA THR A 185 -20.96 -2.75 -4.96
C THR A 185 -19.97 -1.90 -4.17
N GLU A 186 -20.47 -0.82 -3.57
CA GLU A 186 -19.70 0.37 -3.20
C GLU A 186 -18.48 0.08 -2.32
N THR A 187 -18.54 -0.93 -1.44
CA THR A 187 -17.49 -1.20 -0.45
C THR A 187 -16.19 -1.78 -1.02
N ASP A 188 -16.27 -2.83 -1.84
CA ASP A 188 -15.08 -3.51 -2.39
C ASP A 188 -14.40 -2.70 -3.50
N HIS A 189 -15.20 -1.95 -4.26
CA HIS A 189 -14.72 -0.99 -5.25
C HIS A 189 -13.84 0.07 -4.59
N ASN A 190 -14.35 0.69 -3.53
CA ASN A 190 -13.67 1.78 -2.83
C ASN A 190 -12.35 1.33 -2.22
N ARG A 191 -12.30 0.11 -1.67
CA ARG A 191 -11.05 -0.46 -1.17
C ARG A 191 -10.01 -0.65 -2.27
N SER A 192 -10.43 -1.15 -3.44
CA SER A 192 -9.52 -1.40 -4.56
C SER A 192 -9.00 -0.10 -5.18
N LEU A 193 -9.87 0.91 -5.33
CA LEU A 193 -9.49 2.25 -5.78
C LEU A 193 -8.51 2.91 -4.79
N LEU A 194 -8.85 2.91 -3.49
CA LEU A 194 -7.96 3.45 -2.46
C LEU A 194 -6.60 2.74 -2.47
N GLN A 195 -6.58 1.41 -2.56
CA GLN A 195 -5.34 0.64 -2.64
C GLN A 195 -4.52 1.01 -3.89
N PHE A 196 -5.15 1.17 -5.05
CA PHE A 196 -4.46 1.61 -6.25
C PHE A 196 -3.88 3.03 -6.09
N LEU A 197 -4.68 3.99 -5.61
CA LEU A 197 -4.23 5.38 -5.40
C LEU A 197 -3.09 5.45 -4.37
N GLU A 198 -3.15 4.63 -3.33
CA GLU A 198 -2.06 4.49 -2.35
C GLU A 198 -0.75 4.10 -3.04
N ILE A 199 -0.78 3.08 -3.91
CA ILE A 199 0.40 2.59 -4.62
C ILE A 199 0.86 3.60 -5.66
N ALA A 200 -0.06 4.15 -6.46
CA ALA A 200 0.25 5.11 -7.52
C ALA A 200 0.95 6.37 -7.00
N THR A 201 0.56 6.83 -5.80
CA THR A 201 1.15 8.01 -5.16
C THR A 201 2.41 7.72 -4.33
N SER A 202 2.71 6.45 -4.02
CA SER A 202 3.85 6.09 -3.16
C SER A 202 4.95 5.26 -3.83
N GLN A 203 4.69 4.58 -4.94
CA GLN A 203 5.65 3.61 -5.47
C GLN A 203 7.03 4.22 -5.82
N MET A 204 7.07 5.50 -6.19
CA MET A 204 8.32 6.19 -6.50
C MET A 204 9.20 6.43 -5.26
N MET A 205 8.68 6.24 -4.05
CA MET A 205 9.49 6.29 -2.81
C MET A 205 10.46 5.11 -2.71
N PHE A 206 10.19 4.01 -3.41
CA PHE A 206 11.11 2.88 -3.53
C PHE A 206 12.21 3.13 -4.58
N ASP A 207 12.03 4.13 -5.44
CA ASP A 207 13.03 4.49 -6.44
C ASP A 207 14.29 5.02 -5.74
N LYS A 208 15.46 4.61 -6.27
CA LYS A 208 16.81 4.97 -5.75
C LYS A 208 17.12 4.55 -4.30
N GLY A 209 16.18 3.99 -3.55
CA GLY A 209 16.41 3.50 -2.19
C GLY A 209 16.78 4.59 -1.17
N THR A 210 16.38 5.84 -1.42
CA THR A 210 16.69 6.99 -0.54
C THR A 210 15.79 7.07 0.69
N HIS A 211 14.71 6.30 0.72
CA HIS A 211 13.75 6.28 1.83
C HIS A 211 13.61 4.90 2.45
N LEU A 212 13.51 4.87 3.78
CA LEU A 212 13.03 3.72 4.53
C LEU A 212 11.51 3.78 4.59
N CYS A 213 10.85 2.82 3.95
CA CYS A 213 9.39 2.78 3.87
C CYS A 213 8.82 1.69 4.79
N PHE A 214 8.01 2.10 5.76
CA PHE A 214 7.31 1.23 6.70
C PHE A 214 5.81 1.47 6.61
N ARG A 215 5.11 0.61 5.86
CA ARG A 215 3.68 0.78 5.55
C ARG A 215 3.42 2.14 4.89
N ASN A 216 2.67 3.01 5.54
CA ASN A 216 2.30 4.34 5.10
C ASN A 216 3.30 5.42 5.54
N LYS A 217 4.41 5.04 6.18
CA LYS A 217 5.46 5.95 6.65
C LYS A 217 6.71 5.85 5.78
N ALA A 218 7.32 6.99 5.50
CA ALA A 218 8.59 7.08 4.78
C ALA A 218 9.56 7.99 5.52
N TYR A 219 10.81 7.53 5.68
CA TYR A 219 11.87 8.25 6.40
C TYR A 219 13.08 8.39 5.47
N GLU A 220 13.69 9.57 5.42
CA GLU A 220 14.81 9.84 4.51
C GLU A 220 16.14 9.34 5.09
N TYR A 221 16.87 8.51 4.33
CA TYR A 221 18.09 7.85 4.83
C TYR A 221 19.25 8.82 5.07
N SER A 222 19.38 9.84 4.22
CA SER A 222 20.54 10.73 4.16
C SER A 222 20.11 12.19 4.20
N SER A 223 19.54 12.60 5.33
CA SER A 223 19.33 14.02 5.60
C SER A 223 20.46 14.54 6.46
N ASP A 224 21.11 15.61 6.01
CA ASP A 224 22.07 16.39 6.82
C ASP A 224 21.42 16.99 8.09
N GLN A 225 20.10 16.85 8.21
CA GLN A 225 19.30 17.31 9.35
C GLN A 225 19.01 16.21 10.38
N ASN A 226 19.58 15.01 10.22
CA ASN A 226 19.42 13.94 11.20
C ASN A 226 20.03 14.35 12.54
N ALA A 227 19.21 14.35 13.60
CA ALA A 227 19.65 14.76 14.93
C ALA A 227 20.24 13.55 15.67
N GLU A 228 21.53 13.62 16.00
CA GLU A 228 22.15 12.64 16.90
C GLU A 228 21.52 12.73 18.29
N ILE A 229 21.24 11.58 18.89
CA ILE A 229 20.77 11.51 20.28
C ILE A 229 21.94 11.09 21.19
N TYR A 230 22.05 9.80 21.48
CA TYR A 230 23.11 9.21 22.30
C TYR A 230 23.28 7.72 21.93
N SER A 231 24.45 7.15 22.23
CA SER A 231 24.78 5.73 21.96
C SER A 231 24.63 5.31 20.49
N GLY A 232 25.00 6.19 19.55
CA GLY A 232 24.95 5.87 18.11
C GLY A 232 23.54 5.82 17.51
N LYS A 233 22.54 6.40 18.19
CA LYS A 233 21.17 6.54 17.68
C LYS A 233 20.97 7.92 17.07
N VAL A 234 20.17 7.98 16.01
CA VAL A 234 19.79 9.21 15.31
C VAL A 234 18.27 9.31 15.21
N VAL A 235 17.74 10.52 15.32
CA VAL A 235 16.37 10.85 14.93
C VAL A 235 16.38 11.16 13.45
N VAL A 236 15.46 10.53 12.71
CA VAL A 236 15.30 10.72 11.28
C VAL A 236 13.90 11.25 11.04
N SER A 237 13.82 12.40 10.38
CA SER A 237 12.53 12.96 10.01
C SER A 237 11.90 12.16 8.88
N GLY A 238 10.58 12.10 8.87
CA GLY A 238 9.82 11.41 7.85
C GLY A 238 8.42 11.97 7.68
N MET A 239 7.62 11.25 6.92
CA MET A 239 6.20 11.55 6.75
C MET A 239 5.36 10.30 6.87
N GLU A 240 4.09 10.49 7.23
CA GLU A 240 3.02 9.52 7.07
C GLU A 240 2.06 10.01 5.99
N LYS A 241 1.75 9.15 5.03
CA LYS A 241 0.87 9.47 3.89
C LYS A 241 -0.28 8.49 3.83
N ASN A 242 -1.51 8.99 3.77
CA ASN A 242 -2.72 8.17 3.61
C ASN A 242 -3.60 8.75 2.49
N ILE A 243 -4.39 7.91 1.83
CA ILE A 243 -5.44 8.30 0.89
C ILE A 243 -6.79 8.04 1.55
N ARG A 244 -7.68 9.03 1.49
CA ARG A 244 -9.05 8.95 2.02
C ARG A 244 -10.04 9.44 0.99
N LEU A 245 -11.24 8.86 0.98
CA LEU A 245 -12.38 9.42 0.25
C LEU A 245 -13.16 10.31 1.23
N VAL A 246 -13.39 11.57 0.86
CA VAL A 246 -14.07 12.56 1.69
C VAL A 246 -15.22 13.18 0.92
N GLY A 247 -16.43 13.09 1.46
CA GLY A 247 -17.65 13.64 0.87
C GLY A 247 -18.84 13.42 1.80
N ASN A 248 -19.97 14.08 1.49
CA ASN A 248 -21.22 13.85 2.21
C ASN A 248 -21.95 12.61 1.70
N SER A 249 -21.66 12.21 0.46
CA SER A 249 -22.09 10.99 -0.20
C SER A 249 -20.93 10.41 -1.00
N TRP A 250 -21.08 9.19 -1.51
CA TRP A 250 -20.06 8.57 -2.37
C TRP A 250 -19.92 9.25 -3.73
N ASP A 251 -21.03 9.73 -4.30
CA ASP A 251 -21.03 10.42 -5.58
C ASP A 251 -20.32 11.77 -5.52
N GLU A 252 -20.25 12.37 -4.33
CA GLU A 252 -19.51 13.60 -4.04
C GLU A 252 -18.13 13.33 -3.43
N ALA A 253 -17.79 12.07 -3.14
CA ALA A 253 -16.58 11.73 -2.42
C ALA A 253 -15.36 11.98 -3.29
N THR A 254 -14.47 12.83 -2.79
CA THR A 254 -13.23 13.18 -3.46
C THR A 254 -12.05 12.48 -2.77
N PRO A 255 -11.13 11.86 -3.51
CA PRO A 255 -9.90 11.34 -2.92
C PRO A 255 -8.99 12.47 -2.46
N ILE A 256 -8.48 12.34 -1.23
CA ILE A 256 -7.57 13.28 -0.57
C ILE A 256 -6.32 12.51 -0.15
N VAL A 257 -5.14 13.05 -0.46
CA VAL A 257 -3.87 12.65 0.14
C VAL A 257 -3.70 13.42 1.45
N GLN A 258 -3.70 12.72 2.56
CA GLN A 258 -3.34 13.27 3.86
C GLN A 258 -1.85 13.03 4.10
N ILE A 259 -1.09 14.09 4.42
CA ILE A 259 0.35 13.99 4.69
C ILE A 259 0.65 14.63 6.04
N ASP A 260 1.25 13.88 6.94
CA ASP A 260 1.66 14.32 8.27
C ASP A 260 3.18 14.17 8.44
N GLY A 261 3.84 15.16 9.03
CA GLY A 261 5.26 15.07 9.38
C GLY A 261 5.45 14.20 10.62
N ASN A 262 6.45 13.32 10.59
CA ASN A 262 6.87 12.49 11.72
C ASN A 262 8.31 12.81 12.11
N ILE A 263 8.57 12.87 13.41
CA ILE A 263 9.88 13.00 14.04
C ILE A 263 10.10 11.80 14.95
#